data_AF-A0A2N7QC00-F1
#
_entry.id   AF-A0A2N7QC00-F1
#
_cell.length_a   1.000
_cell.length_b   1.000
_cell.length_c   1.000
_cell.angle_alpha   90.00
_cell.angle_beta   90.00
_cell.angle_gamma   90.00
#
_symmetry.space_group_name_H-M   'P 1'
#
loop_
_entity.id
_entity.type
_entity.pdbx_description
1 polymer ?
#
loop_
_entity_poly.entity_id
_entity_poly.type
_entity_poly.pdbx_seq_one_letter_code
_entity_poly.pdbx_strand_id
1 'polypeptide(L)'
;SAEEVHIFYIFVEKSKTQEFREPSRFIQKLKWELEKEERKPVEKVIPLYLEILSEKEGISKTEKDKEWLLNLIRSSEISRYFIETYLRCGVKFYFKYLLKLKETEKIGLKPVDVGNFIHEFFEKIFKELEGEEILIERIYKEDEVLNKLENLWLFYKFERKMDALSHFLSKKIAVETVRRYFNYLIEMEKSGKVKGTKILGVEKDLKLFADCFLFDPLYNNSKNSKILLSGRTDFLIKRKEGITKYLILDFKSNPDTTPHPEKVKKIFNFSLPDKFDKSSLYEVADIFGSDLSGFQLTFYYYLFYQQKEKFISEGNEEFVIINAGFITPSDFKKPEKFVFNIHSRGEWTKIYSYFKSGFKDLIEWILNHIIISDKFYFPEDDRFCKFCEYKSPCKNYKYLF
;
A
#
# COMPACT_ATOMS: atom_id res chain seq x y z
N SER A 1 38.18 34.32 -21.56
CA SER A 1 38.44 32.96 -22.08
C SER A 1 39.38 32.28 -21.11
N ALA A 2 39.14 31.03 -20.72
CA ALA A 2 40.12 30.32 -19.89
C ALA A 2 41.34 29.94 -20.74
N GLU A 3 42.55 30.11 -20.21
CA GLU A 3 43.79 29.76 -20.91
C GLU A 3 43.97 28.24 -21.00
N GLU A 4 43.38 27.47 -20.08
CA GLU A 4 43.42 26.01 -20.04
C GLU A 4 42.06 25.43 -19.64
N VAL A 5 41.66 24.31 -20.26
CA VAL A 5 40.40 23.60 -19.99
C VAL A 5 40.66 22.11 -19.88
N HIS A 6 40.32 21.52 -18.73
CA HIS A 6 40.38 20.07 -18.52
C HIS A 6 39.00 19.42 -18.74
N ILE A 7 38.95 18.36 -19.54
CA ILE A 7 37.72 17.61 -19.83
C ILE A 7 37.86 16.18 -19.34
N PHE A 8 36.93 15.75 -18.48
CA PHE A 8 36.87 14.38 -17.96
C PHE A 8 35.77 13.60 -18.68
N TYR A 9 36.10 12.41 -19.20
CA TYR A 9 35.15 11.54 -19.87
C TYR A 9 35.47 10.06 -19.62
N ILE A 10 34.46 9.19 -19.67
CA ILE A 10 34.62 7.75 -19.47
C ILE A 10 35.02 7.13 -20.82
N PHE A 11 36.18 6.49 -20.85
CA PHE A 11 36.65 5.71 -21.99
C PHE A 11 36.14 4.28 -21.85
N VAL A 12 35.29 3.82 -22.78
CA VAL A 12 34.75 2.45 -22.80
C VAL A 12 35.42 1.69 -23.95
N GLU A 13 36.31 0.76 -23.63
CA GLU A 13 36.91 -0.12 -24.64
C GLU A 13 35.91 -1.19 -25.13
N LYS A 14 36.13 -1.67 -26.36
CA LYS A 14 35.35 -2.76 -26.96
C LYS A 14 35.47 -4.03 -26.10
N SER A 15 34.40 -4.41 -25.40
CA SER A 15 34.20 -5.78 -24.96
C SER A 15 33.25 -6.50 -25.92
N LYS A 16 33.45 -7.80 -26.15
CA LYS A 16 32.68 -8.60 -27.12
C LYS A 16 31.19 -8.77 -26.77
N THR A 17 30.74 -8.28 -25.61
CA THR A 17 29.44 -8.61 -25.02
C THR A 17 28.65 -7.39 -24.51
N GLN A 18 29.05 -6.14 -24.79
CA GLN A 18 28.28 -4.95 -24.42
C GLN A 18 27.92 -4.07 -25.61
N GLU A 19 26.73 -3.46 -25.54
CA GLU A 19 26.26 -2.47 -26.52
C GLU A 19 27.28 -1.34 -26.67
N PHE A 20 27.62 -1.07 -27.93
CA PHE A 20 28.58 -0.07 -28.35
C PHE A 20 28.17 1.31 -27.85
N ARG A 21 28.95 1.88 -26.92
CA ARG A 21 28.85 3.31 -26.59
C ARG A 21 29.94 4.05 -27.35
N GLU A 22 29.56 4.68 -28.45
CA GLU A 22 30.46 5.58 -29.19
C GLU A 22 31.07 6.62 -28.23
N PRO A 23 32.36 6.94 -28.36
CA PRO A 23 32.93 8.10 -27.69
C PRO A 23 32.09 9.33 -28.01
N SER A 24 31.88 10.21 -27.03
CA SER A 24 31.10 11.43 -27.22
C SER A 24 31.55 12.19 -28.47
N ARG A 25 30.62 12.46 -29.40
CA ARG A 25 30.89 13.20 -30.65
C ARG A 25 31.50 14.58 -30.39
N PHE A 26 31.18 15.17 -29.24
CA PHE A 26 31.80 16.41 -28.78
C PHE A 26 33.30 16.25 -28.55
N ILE A 27 33.71 15.18 -27.86
CA ILE A 27 35.13 14.88 -27.61
C ILE A 27 35.85 14.59 -28.93
N GLN A 28 35.24 13.80 -29.83
CA GLN A 28 35.82 13.51 -31.14
C GLN A 28 36.03 14.77 -31.98
N LYS A 29 35.04 15.68 -31.99
CA LYS A 29 35.14 16.96 -32.70
C LYS A 29 36.30 17.81 -32.17
N LEU A 30 36.46 17.91 -30.84
CA LEU A 30 37.57 18.64 -30.23
C LEU A 30 38.93 18.05 -30.60
N LYS A 31 39.05 16.71 -30.60
CA LYS A 31 40.29 16.05 -31.04
C LYS A 31 40.60 16.38 -32.50
N TRP A 32 39.60 16.33 -33.37
CA TRP A 32 39.75 16.65 -34.80
C TRP A 32 40.11 18.12 -35.05
N GLU A 33 39.53 19.05 -34.29
CA GLU A 33 39.86 20.47 -34.39
C GLU A 33 41.31 20.75 -33.96
N LEU A 34 41.80 20.08 -32.91
CA LEU A 34 43.20 20.16 -32.50
C LEU A 34 44.15 19.54 -33.53
N GLU A 35 43.78 18.39 -34.11
CA GLU A 35 44.58 17.72 -35.14
C GLU A 35 44.74 18.57 -36.41
N LYS A 36 43.72 19.35 -36.78
CA LYS A 36 43.79 20.32 -37.90
C LYS A 36 44.83 21.41 -37.67
N GLU A 37 45.10 21.76 -36.42
CA GLU A 37 46.13 22.73 -36.03
C GLU A 37 47.50 22.06 -35.80
N GLU A 38 47.68 20.80 -36.21
CA GLU A 38 48.84 19.96 -35.92
C GLU A 38 49.15 19.80 -34.42
N ARG A 39 48.15 20.03 -33.56
CA ARG A 39 48.22 19.86 -32.11
C ARG A 39 47.60 18.53 -31.70
N LYS A 40 48.13 17.92 -30.65
CA LYS A 40 47.56 16.71 -30.06
C LYS A 40 47.08 17.00 -28.64
N PRO A 41 45.89 16.51 -28.24
CA PRO A 41 45.44 16.61 -26.87
C PRO A 41 46.36 15.80 -25.95
N VAL A 42 46.66 16.35 -24.78
CA VAL A 42 47.32 15.59 -23.72
C VAL A 42 46.27 14.72 -23.04
N GLU A 43 46.33 13.41 -23.28
CA GLU A 43 45.40 12.44 -22.70
C GLU A 43 46.05 11.70 -21.54
N LYS A 44 45.41 11.76 -20.36
CA LYS A 44 45.82 10.98 -19.19
C LYS A 44 44.69 10.05 -18.81
N VAL A 45 44.96 8.75 -18.87
CA VAL A 45 44.05 7.75 -18.31
C VAL A 45 44.21 7.77 -16.79
N ILE A 46 43.13 8.08 -16.09
CA ILE A 46 43.07 7.95 -14.63
C ILE A 46 42.44 6.59 -14.35
N PRO A 47 43.20 5.62 -13.80
CA PRO A 47 42.60 4.36 -13.39
C PRO A 47 41.60 4.64 -12.26
N LEU A 48 40.34 4.32 -12.51
CA LEU A 48 39.30 4.35 -11.49
C LEU A 48 39.38 3.03 -10.72
N TYR A 49 40.02 3.06 -9.56
CA TYR A 49 39.90 1.99 -8.58
C TYR A 49 38.54 2.14 -7.91
N LEU A 50 37.54 1.45 -8.45
CA LEU A 50 36.23 1.37 -7.85
C LEU A 50 36.24 0.25 -6.82
N GLU A 51 36.13 0.61 -5.54
CA GLU A 51 35.84 -0.36 -4.50
C GLU A 51 34.35 -0.72 -4.57
N ILE A 52 34.07 -2.00 -4.83
CA ILE A 52 32.71 -2.51 -4.76
C ILE A 52 32.37 -2.68 -3.28
N LEU A 53 31.67 -1.70 -2.74
CA LEU A 53 31.20 -1.74 -1.36
C LEU A 53 30.22 -2.91 -1.19
N SER A 54 30.41 -3.69 -0.12
CA SER A 54 29.50 -4.79 0.21
C SER A 54 28.14 -4.25 0.63
N GLU A 55 27.08 -4.86 0.08
CA GLU A 55 25.72 -4.53 0.46
C GLU A 55 25.41 -4.96 1.90
N LYS A 56 24.93 -4.02 2.71
CA LYS A 56 24.41 -4.34 4.04
C LYS A 56 23.00 -4.88 3.94
N GLU A 57 22.66 -5.81 4.84
CA GLU A 57 21.33 -6.40 4.92
C GLU A 57 20.28 -5.49 5.57
N GLY A 58 20.71 -4.53 6.39
CA GLY A 58 19.84 -3.62 7.11
C GLY A 58 20.59 -2.69 8.07
N ILE A 59 19.84 -1.83 8.76
CA ILE A 59 20.35 -0.94 9.81
C ILE A 59 20.23 -1.64 11.16
N SER A 60 21.34 -1.86 11.87
CA SER A 60 21.35 -2.52 13.18
C SER A 60 20.52 -1.76 14.22
N LYS A 61 19.81 -2.49 15.07
CA LYS A 61 19.08 -1.94 16.22
C LYS A 61 19.92 -2.03 17.48
N THR A 62 19.93 -0.94 18.24
CA THR A 62 20.43 -0.91 19.62
C THR A 62 19.32 -1.32 20.59
N GLU A 63 19.67 -1.66 21.82
CA GLU A 63 18.66 -1.95 22.86
C GLU A 63 17.75 -0.73 23.13
N LYS A 64 18.28 0.49 23.02
CA LYS A 64 17.49 1.73 23.10
C LYS A 64 16.45 1.83 21.99
N ASP A 65 16.79 1.39 20.77
CA ASP A 65 15.82 1.36 19.67
C ASP A 65 14.67 0.39 19.98
N LYS A 66 14.98 -0.79 20.54
CA LYS A 66 13.97 -1.79 20.91
C LYS A 66 13.04 -1.28 22.02
N GLU A 67 13.59 -0.65 23.05
CA GLU A 67 12.81 -0.01 24.13
C GLU A 67 11.87 1.08 23.56
N TRP A 68 12.42 1.92 22.68
CA TRP A 68 11.65 2.99 22.05
C TRP A 68 10.52 2.43 21.17
N LEU A 69 10.78 1.37 20.41
CA LEU A 69 9.79 0.68 19.59
C LEU A 69 8.63 0.12 20.41
N LEU A 70 8.93 -0.52 21.54
CA LEU A 70 7.90 -1.03 22.45
C LEU A 70 7.03 0.10 23.01
N ASN A 71 7.66 1.21 23.40
CA ASN A 71 6.93 2.40 23.87
C ASN A 71 6.07 3.00 22.77
N LEU A 72 6.60 3.11 21.53
CA LEU A 72 5.84 3.57 20.37
C LEU A 72 4.60 2.69 20.15
N ILE A 73 4.76 1.36 20.20
CA ILE A 73 3.66 0.41 20.01
C ILE A 73 2.59 0.57 21.09
N ARG A 74 2.99 0.82 22.34
CA ARG A 74 2.06 1.01 23.47
C ARG A 74 1.35 2.37 23.47
N SER A 75 2.02 3.42 23.01
CA SER A 75 1.51 4.79 23.10
C SER A 75 0.82 5.29 21.83
N SER A 76 0.87 4.51 20.73
CA SER A 76 0.37 4.95 19.43
C SER A 76 -0.80 4.10 18.95
N GLU A 77 -1.60 4.67 18.05
CA GLU A 77 -2.55 3.88 17.28
C GLU A 77 -1.81 3.12 16.18
N ILE A 78 -1.85 1.79 16.25
CA ILE A 78 -1.20 0.90 15.29
C ILE A 78 -2.14 0.66 14.13
N SER A 79 -1.86 1.34 13.02
CA SER A 79 -2.62 1.21 11.80
C SER A 79 -2.10 0.12 10.88
N ARG A 80 -2.93 -0.30 9.93
CA ARG A 80 -2.51 -1.10 8.76
C ARG A 80 -1.22 -0.54 8.14
N TYR A 81 -1.18 0.77 7.90
CA TYR A 81 -0.05 1.42 7.22
C TYR A 81 1.24 1.36 8.04
N PHE A 82 1.14 1.41 9.38
CA PHE A 82 2.28 1.20 10.27
C PHE A 82 2.93 -0.16 10.02
N ILE A 83 2.12 -1.22 10.03
CA ILE A 83 2.58 -2.60 9.85
C ILE A 83 3.07 -2.83 8.41
N GLU A 84 2.33 -2.39 7.40
CA GLU A 84 2.78 -2.54 6.00
C GLU A 84 4.07 -1.81 5.70
N THR A 85 4.29 -0.62 6.30
CA THR A 85 5.55 0.09 6.12
C THR A 85 6.73 -0.78 6.55
N TYR A 86 6.58 -1.49 7.67
CA TYR A 86 7.58 -2.42 8.17
C TYR A 86 7.73 -3.65 7.28
N LEU A 87 6.62 -4.35 6.98
CA LEU A 87 6.62 -5.57 6.17
C LEU A 87 7.21 -5.35 4.76
N ARG A 88 7.01 -4.16 4.17
CA ARG A 88 7.65 -3.81 2.89
C ARG A 88 9.14 -3.54 3.05
N CYS A 89 9.51 -2.74 4.05
CA CYS A 89 10.89 -2.26 4.21
C CYS A 89 11.13 -1.75 5.63
N GLY A 90 11.88 -2.52 6.42
CA GLY A 90 12.29 -2.14 7.77
C GLY A 90 13.08 -0.83 7.79
N VAL A 91 13.93 -0.57 6.78
CA VAL A 91 14.69 0.69 6.68
C VAL A 91 13.79 1.90 6.43
N LYS A 92 12.73 1.76 5.63
CA LYS A 92 11.73 2.83 5.43
C LYS A 92 10.98 3.09 6.74
N PHE A 93 10.65 2.03 7.47
CA PHE A 93 10.04 2.13 8.79
C PHE A 93 10.95 2.91 9.76
N TYR A 94 12.25 2.62 9.78
CA TYR A 94 13.24 3.35 10.58
C TYR A 94 13.24 4.85 10.27
N PHE A 95 13.36 5.25 9.00
CA PHE A 95 13.36 6.66 8.62
C PHE A 95 12.06 7.38 9.00
N LYS A 96 10.91 6.71 8.81
CA LYS A 96 9.60 7.31 9.01
C LYS A 96 9.21 7.41 10.48
N TYR A 97 9.42 6.36 11.26
CA TYR A 97 8.90 6.29 12.64
C TYR A 97 9.96 6.64 13.68
N LEU A 98 11.19 6.12 13.55
CA LEU A 98 12.25 6.38 14.52
C LEU A 98 12.86 7.77 14.31
N LEU A 99 13.31 8.06 13.09
CA LEU A 99 13.91 9.36 12.76
C LEU A 99 12.89 10.46 12.46
N LYS A 100 11.62 10.10 12.24
CA LYS A 100 10.52 11.04 11.93
C LYS A 100 10.85 11.97 10.76
N LEU A 101 11.56 11.46 9.77
CA LEU A 101 11.92 12.23 8.59
C LEU A 101 10.66 12.58 7.79
N LYS A 102 10.55 13.85 7.37
CA LYS A 102 9.46 14.29 6.51
C LYS A 102 9.72 13.84 5.07
N GLU A 103 8.65 13.41 4.41
CA GLU A 103 8.69 13.11 2.99
C GLU A 103 8.94 14.40 2.19
N THR A 104 9.71 14.31 1.11
CA THR A 104 9.97 15.48 0.25
C THR A 104 8.69 15.89 -0.47
N GLU A 105 8.32 17.17 -0.35
CA GLU A 105 7.18 17.72 -1.08
C GLU A 105 7.50 17.77 -2.57
N LYS A 106 6.83 16.92 -3.36
CA LYS A 106 6.84 17.00 -4.82
C LYS A 106 5.73 17.93 -5.31
N ILE A 107 6.05 18.75 -6.31
CA ILE A 107 5.10 19.62 -7.01
C ILE A 107 4.44 18.81 -8.14
N GLY A 108 3.14 19.01 -8.37
CA GLY A 108 2.36 18.35 -9.43
C GLY A 108 1.38 17.30 -8.91
N LEU A 109 0.71 16.61 -9.84
CA LEU A 109 -0.23 15.53 -9.51
C LEU A 109 0.49 14.37 -8.82
N LYS A 110 0.03 14.00 -7.63
CA LYS A 110 0.51 12.80 -6.93
C LYS A 110 -0.49 11.67 -7.09
N PRO A 111 -0.07 10.39 -7.13
CA PRO A 111 -0.99 9.26 -7.12
C PRO A 111 -1.99 9.29 -5.94
N VAL A 112 -1.57 9.81 -4.79
CA VAL A 112 -2.45 10.00 -3.61
C VAL A 112 -3.57 11.01 -3.86
N ASP A 113 -3.38 12.01 -4.72
CA ASP A 113 -4.42 12.99 -5.03
C ASP A 113 -5.62 12.33 -5.71
N VAL A 114 -5.37 11.40 -6.63
CA VAL A 114 -6.43 10.66 -7.35
C VAL A 114 -7.15 9.72 -6.39
N GLY A 115 -6.41 9.05 -5.50
CA GLY A 115 -7.00 8.26 -4.43
C GLY A 115 -7.94 9.11 -3.57
N ASN A 116 -7.42 10.15 -2.93
CA ASN A 116 -8.19 11.04 -2.06
C ASN A 116 -9.44 11.61 -2.75
N PHE A 117 -9.33 11.99 -4.03
CA PHE A 117 -10.47 12.42 -4.82
C PHE A 117 -11.57 11.36 -4.91
N ILE A 118 -11.22 10.09 -5.18
CA ILE A 118 -12.20 9.00 -5.26
C ILE A 118 -12.87 8.76 -3.90
N HIS A 119 -12.10 8.72 -2.82
CA HIS A 119 -12.64 8.54 -1.46
C HIS A 119 -13.60 9.68 -1.10
N GLU A 120 -13.16 10.93 -1.25
CA GLU A 120 -13.97 12.11 -0.92
C GLU A 120 -15.22 12.21 -1.81
N PHE A 121 -15.13 11.80 -3.09
CA PHE A 121 -16.28 11.74 -3.98
C PHE A 121 -17.34 10.77 -3.46
N PHE A 122 -16.97 9.51 -3.20
CA PHE A 122 -17.92 8.51 -2.73
C PHE A 122 -18.40 8.78 -1.31
N GLU A 123 -17.57 9.39 -0.46
CA GLU A 123 -17.99 9.88 0.85
C GLU A 123 -19.14 10.89 0.71
N LYS A 124 -18.98 11.91 -0.14
CA LYS A 124 -20.02 12.93 -0.39
C LYS A 124 -21.32 12.38 -0.99
N ILE A 125 -21.30 11.18 -1.56
CA ILE A 125 -22.51 10.52 -2.06
C ILE A 125 -23.16 9.67 -0.97
N PHE A 126 -22.38 8.80 -0.32
CA PHE A 126 -22.94 7.77 0.53
C PHE A 126 -23.09 8.18 2.00
N LYS A 127 -22.41 9.23 2.45
CA LYS A 127 -22.44 9.65 3.86
C LYS A 127 -23.83 10.06 4.34
N GLU A 128 -24.56 10.77 3.47
CA GLU A 128 -25.95 11.21 3.74
C GLU A 128 -26.93 10.04 3.85
N LEU A 129 -26.53 8.85 3.39
CA LEU A 129 -27.34 7.62 3.35
C LEU A 129 -26.91 6.62 4.45
N GLU A 130 -25.98 6.99 5.34
CA GLU A 130 -25.52 6.12 6.43
C GLU A 130 -26.69 5.78 7.37
N GLY A 131 -26.91 4.48 7.60
CA GLY A 131 -28.01 3.94 8.40
C GLY A 131 -29.25 3.54 7.59
N GLU A 132 -29.39 4.00 6.36
CA GLU A 132 -30.55 3.72 5.51
C GLU A 132 -30.39 2.41 4.74
N GLU A 133 -31.52 1.72 4.50
CA GLU A 133 -31.60 0.62 3.53
C GLU A 133 -32.12 1.16 2.20
N ILE A 134 -31.29 1.06 1.16
CA ILE A 134 -31.48 1.71 -0.13
C ILE A 134 -31.39 0.71 -1.29
N LEU A 135 -31.93 1.13 -2.41
CA LEU A 135 -31.62 0.61 -3.74
C LEU A 135 -31.09 1.77 -4.57
N ILE A 136 -29.88 1.62 -5.12
CA ILE A 136 -29.20 2.62 -5.93
C ILE A 136 -30.06 3.04 -7.11
N GLU A 137 -30.78 2.11 -7.74
CA GLU A 137 -31.72 2.39 -8.84
C GLU A 137 -32.75 3.47 -8.49
N ARG A 138 -33.18 3.56 -7.21
CA ARG A 138 -34.22 4.49 -6.78
C ARG A 138 -33.69 5.88 -6.43
N ILE A 139 -32.43 5.97 -6.05
CA ILE A 139 -31.81 7.21 -5.55
C ILE A 139 -30.83 7.83 -6.54
N TYR A 140 -30.33 7.06 -7.51
CA TYR A 140 -29.33 7.52 -8.45
C TYR A 140 -29.94 8.53 -9.43
N LYS A 141 -29.44 9.76 -9.37
CA LYS A 141 -29.73 10.82 -10.33
C LYS A 141 -28.44 11.28 -10.95
N GLU A 142 -28.25 10.94 -12.22
CA GLU A 142 -26.97 11.15 -12.91
C GLU A 142 -26.50 12.60 -12.85
N ASP A 143 -27.38 13.57 -13.14
CA ASP A 143 -27.01 14.99 -13.14
C ASP A 143 -26.52 15.48 -11.75
N GLU A 144 -27.17 15.03 -10.67
CA GLU A 144 -26.76 15.39 -9.30
C GLU A 144 -25.38 14.79 -8.95
N VAL A 145 -25.16 13.53 -9.32
CA VAL A 145 -23.89 12.81 -9.10
C VAL A 145 -22.75 13.45 -9.90
N LEU A 146 -22.98 13.75 -11.18
CA LEU A 146 -21.99 14.39 -12.04
C LEU A 146 -21.69 15.83 -11.60
N ASN A 147 -22.67 16.56 -11.08
CA ASN A 147 -22.43 17.88 -10.52
C ASN A 147 -21.58 17.81 -9.24
N LYS A 148 -21.82 16.84 -8.35
CA LYS A 148 -20.95 16.59 -7.18
C LYS A 148 -19.51 16.25 -7.62
N LEU A 149 -19.34 15.46 -8.67
CA LEU A 149 -18.03 15.12 -9.26
C LEU A 149 -17.31 16.37 -9.79
N GLU A 150 -18.01 17.18 -10.59
CA GLU A 150 -17.48 18.41 -11.20
C GLU A 150 -16.99 19.40 -10.14
N ASN A 151 -17.82 19.66 -9.12
CA ASN A 151 -17.48 20.56 -8.03
C ASN A 151 -16.23 20.09 -7.25
N LEU A 152 -16.15 18.78 -6.99
CA LEU A 152 -14.98 18.20 -6.34
C LEU A 152 -13.72 18.27 -7.23
N TRP A 153 -13.88 18.03 -8.53
CA TRP A 153 -12.79 18.10 -9.50
C TRP A 153 -12.16 19.50 -9.53
N LEU A 154 -12.99 20.54 -9.52
CA LEU A 154 -12.57 21.95 -9.43
C LEU A 154 -11.90 22.26 -8.09
N PHE A 155 -12.41 21.71 -6.98
CA PHE A 155 -11.82 21.89 -5.65
C PHE A 155 -10.38 21.34 -5.58
N TYR A 156 -10.11 20.19 -6.20
CA TYR A 156 -8.77 19.60 -6.29
C TYR A 156 -7.82 20.36 -7.23
N LYS A 157 -8.34 21.34 -8.00
CA LYS A 157 -7.59 22.17 -8.96
C LYS A 157 -6.74 21.33 -9.90
N PHE A 158 -7.31 20.22 -10.41
CA PHE A 158 -6.57 19.31 -11.28
C PHE A 158 -6.07 19.99 -12.56
N GLU A 159 -6.70 21.08 -13.01
CA GLU A 159 -6.20 21.87 -14.15
C GLU A 159 -4.82 22.50 -13.90
N ARG A 160 -4.43 22.69 -12.64
CA ARG A 160 -3.11 23.22 -12.25
C ARG A 160 -2.08 22.13 -12.03
N LYS A 161 -2.51 20.87 -11.98
CA LYS A 161 -1.67 19.69 -11.67
C LYS A 161 -1.34 18.85 -12.90
N MET A 162 -2.02 19.09 -14.01
CA MET A 162 -1.92 18.34 -15.27
C MET A 162 -1.84 19.32 -16.45
N ASP A 163 -1.25 18.90 -17.57
CA ASP A 163 -1.41 19.61 -18.84
C ASP A 163 -2.86 19.51 -19.35
N ALA A 164 -3.23 20.36 -20.31
CA ALA A 164 -4.61 20.48 -20.79
C ALA A 164 -5.18 19.16 -21.37
N LEU A 165 -4.37 18.38 -22.09
CA LEU A 165 -4.82 17.11 -22.67
C LEU A 165 -5.00 16.05 -21.58
N SER A 166 -4.01 15.92 -20.69
CA SER A 166 -4.10 15.00 -19.55
C SER A 166 -5.27 15.34 -18.62
N HIS A 167 -5.53 16.62 -18.38
CA HIS A 167 -6.67 17.10 -17.59
C HIS A 167 -7.99 16.72 -18.25
N PHE A 168 -8.17 17.01 -19.54
CA PHE A 168 -9.37 16.67 -20.28
C PHE A 168 -9.64 15.16 -20.27
N LEU A 169 -8.64 14.35 -20.61
CA LEU A 169 -8.76 12.89 -20.65
C LEU A 169 -9.05 12.31 -19.27
N SER A 170 -8.32 12.74 -18.23
CA SER A 170 -8.53 12.25 -16.86
C SER A 170 -9.93 12.57 -16.36
N LYS A 171 -10.44 13.75 -16.68
CA LYS A 171 -11.82 14.15 -16.33
C LYS A 171 -12.86 13.28 -17.02
N LYS A 172 -12.68 13.01 -18.32
CA LYS A 172 -13.56 12.11 -19.08
C LYS A 172 -13.55 10.68 -18.52
N ILE A 173 -12.37 10.18 -18.16
CA ILE A 173 -12.22 8.86 -17.52
C ILE A 173 -12.93 8.84 -16.16
N ALA A 174 -12.80 9.88 -15.35
CA ALA A 174 -13.47 9.97 -14.04
C ALA A 174 -15.01 9.94 -14.18
N VAL A 175 -15.57 10.72 -15.11
CA VAL A 175 -17.01 10.73 -15.40
C VAL A 175 -17.51 9.34 -15.82
N GLU A 176 -16.82 8.70 -16.77
CA GLU A 176 -17.21 7.37 -17.26
C GLU A 176 -17.06 6.29 -16.19
N THR A 177 -16.01 6.39 -15.37
CA THR A 177 -15.76 5.51 -14.22
C THR A 177 -16.93 5.55 -13.24
N VAL A 178 -17.39 6.75 -12.88
CA VAL A 178 -18.50 6.92 -11.94
C VAL A 178 -19.80 6.39 -12.52
N ARG A 179 -20.14 6.76 -13.76
CA ARG A 179 -21.33 6.24 -14.46
C ARG A 179 -21.37 4.72 -14.47
N ARG A 180 -20.28 4.08 -14.87
CA ARG A 180 -20.21 2.62 -14.97
C ARG A 180 -20.35 1.94 -13.62
N TYR A 181 -19.78 2.50 -12.57
CA TYR A 181 -19.92 1.93 -11.24
C TYR A 181 -21.36 2.02 -10.73
N PHE A 182 -22.05 3.15 -10.89
CA PHE A 182 -23.47 3.25 -10.54
C PHE A 182 -24.33 2.31 -11.39
N ASN A 183 -24.09 2.23 -12.70
CA ASN A 183 -24.78 1.28 -13.57
C ASN A 183 -24.55 -0.17 -13.13
N TYR A 184 -23.34 -0.54 -12.73
CA TYR A 184 -23.04 -1.86 -12.18
C TYR A 184 -23.89 -2.18 -10.94
N LEU A 185 -24.02 -1.25 -10.01
CA LEU A 185 -24.86 -1.43 -8.82
C LEU A 185 -26.34 -1.57 -9.19
N ILE A 186 -26.83 -0.75 -10.11
CA ILE A 186 -28.22 -0.80 -10.60
C ILE A 186 -28.51 -2.13 -11.30
N GLU A 187 -27.62 -2.63 -12.14
CA GLU A 187 -27.80 -3.93 -12.81
C GLU A 187 -27.80 -5.10 -11.82
N MET A 188 -27.02 -5.02 -10.74
CA MET A 188 -27.07 -6.00 -9.65
C MET A 188 -28.44 -6.00 -8.93
N GLU A 189 -29.08 -4.85 -8.82
CA GLU A 189 -30.42 -4.72 -8.22
C GLU A 189 -31.51 -5.21 -9.18
N LYS A 190 -31.48 -4.77 -10.45
CA LYS A 190 -32.44 -5.17 -11.50
C LYS A 190 -32.42 -6.68 -11.78
N SER A 191 -31.24 -7.30 -11.77
CA SER A 191 -31.11 -8.75 -11.94
C SER A 191 -31.63 -9.56 -10.73
N GLY A 192 -32.04 -8.89 -9.64
CA GLY A 192 -32.49 -9.51 -8.40
C GLY A 192 -31.37 -10.15 -7.57
N LYS A 193 -30.10 -10.01 -8.00
CA LYS A 193 -28.93 -10.48 -7.26
C LYS A 193 -28.81 -9.75 -5.93
N VAL A 194 -29.13 -8.46 -5.91
CA VAL A 194 -29.19 -7.62 -4.70
C VAL A 194 -30.62 -7.20 -4.47
N LYS A 195 -31.17 -7.55 -3.29
CA LYS A 195 -32.53 -7.17 -2.89
C LYS A 195 -32.60 -5.93 -2.00
N GLY A 196 -31.45 -5.49 -1.50
CA GLY A 196 -31.33 -4.31 -0.63
C GLY A 196 -29.90 -4.14 -0.13
N THR A 197 -29.49 -2.87 -0.01
CA THR A 197 -28.18 -2.49 0.52
C THR A 197 -28.39 -1.50 1.67
N LYS A 198 -27.91 -1.84 2.87
CA LYS A 198 -27.86 -0.93 4.01
C LYS A 198 -26.45 -0.39 4.18
N ILE A 199 -26.29 0.92 4.19
CA ILE A 199 -24.99 1.55 4.44
C ILE A 199 -24.78 1.62 5.94
N LEU A 200 -23.77 0.92 6.45
CA LEU A 200 -23.46 0.86 7.88
C LEU A 200 -22.42 1.90 8.30
N GLY A 201 -21.60 2.36 7.36
CA GLY A 201 -20.59 3.37 7.61
C GLY A 201 -19.85 3.77 6.33
N VAL A 202 -19.51 5.05 6.24
CA VAL A 202 -18.66 5.61 5.19
C VAL A 202 -17.50 6.35 5.86
N GLU A 203 -16.27 6.08 5.42
CA GLU A 203 -15.03 6.55 6.08
C GLU A 203 -15.06 6.26 7.60
N LYS A 204 -15.47 5.03 7.95
CA LYS A 204 -15.76 4.61 9.32
C LYS A 204 -14.48 4.19 10.03
N ASP A 205 -14.19 4.82 11.16
CA ASP A 205 -13.08 4.41 12.02
C ASP A 205 -13.43 3.14 12.81
N LEU A 206 -12.55 2.13 12.71
CA LEU A 206 -12.56 0.91 13.51
C LEU A 206 -11.38 0.95 14.48
N LYS A 207 -11.67 0.89 15.78
CA LYS A 207 -10.67 0.90 16.85
C LYS A 207 -10.82 -0.31 17.75
N LEU A 208 -9.75 -1.08 17.92
CA LEU A 208 -9.72 -2.31 18.70
C LEU A 208 -8.57 -2.24 19.70
N PHE A 209 -8.90 -2.33 20.99
CA PHE A 209 -7.89 -2.63 22.00
C PHE A 209 -7.65 -4.14 22.02
N ALA A 210 -6.41 -4.55 21.76
CA ALA A 210 -5.99 -5.94 21.80
C ALA A 210 -4.92 -6.13 22.89
N ASP A 211 -5.01 -7.22 23.65
CA ASP A 211 -3.96 -7.61 24.59
C ASP A 211 -2.97 -8.52 23.88
N CYS A 212 -1.77 -7.99 23.61
CA CYS A 212 -0.74 -8.67 22.83
C CYS A 212 0.45 -9.09 23.69
N PHE A 213 0.95 -10.31 23.50
CA PHE A 213 2.12 -10.80 24.22
C PHE A 213 3.41 -10.32 23.53
N LEU A 214 3.96 -9.21 24.01
CA LEU A 214 5.09 -8.52 23.39
C LEU A 214 6.37 -8.65 24.21
N PHE A 215 7.50 -8.81 23.53
CA PHE A 215 8.84 -8.80 24.14
C PHE A 215 9.16 -7.44 24.76
N ASP A 216 9.64 -7.47 25.99
CA ASP A 216 10.08 -6.31 26.75
C ASP A 216 11.61 -6.34 26.92
N PRO A 217 12.36 -5.50 26.17
CA PRO A 217 13.81 -5.48 26.21
C PRO A 217 14.39 -5.20 27.61
N LEU A 218 13.68 -4.45 28.45
CA LEU A 218 14.16 -4.10 29.80
C LEU A 218 14.23 -5.30 30.74
N TYR A 219 13.36 -6.29 30.52
CA TYR A 219 13.23 -7.47 31.38
C TYR A 219 13.65 -8.77 30.66
N ASN A 220 14.04 -8.67 29.39
CA ASN A 220 14.38 -9.78 28.52
C ASN A 220 13.33 -10.92 28.55
N ASN A 221 12.05 -10.54 28.60
CA ASN A 221 10.91 -11.45 28.64
C ASN A 221 9.71 -10.85 27.91
N SER A 222 8.71 -11.68 27.60
CA SER A 222 7.48 -11.19 26.99
C SER A 222 6.40 -10.96 28.05
N LYS A 223 5.59 -9.92 27.85
CA LYS A 223 4.47 -9.60 28.74
C LYS A 223 3.26 -9.08 27.95
N ASN A 224 2.08 -9.28 28.52
CA ASN A 224 0.85 -8.74 27.96
C ASN A 224 0.92 -7.21 27.93
N SER A 225 0.71 -6.67 26.74
CA SER A 225 0.70 -5.24 26.45
C SER A 225 -0.61 -4.92 25.74
N LYS A 226 -1.37 -3.98 26.30
CA LYS A 226 -2.58 -3.47 25.65
C LYS A 226 -2.18 -2.54 24.52
N ILE A 227 -2.55 -2.90 23.29
CA ILE A 227 -2.28 -2.12 22.08
C ILE A 227 -3.58 -1.62 21.47
N LEU A 228 -3.54 -0.45 20.84
CA LEU A 228 -4.66 0.10 20.10
C LEU A 228 -4.45 -0.11 18.61
N LEU A 229 -5.15 -1.08 18.03
CA LEU A 229 -5.19 -1.28 16.59
C LEU A 229 -6.28 -0.37 15.99
N SER A 230 -5.97 0.33 14.90
CA SER A 230 -6.95 1.20 14.24
C SER A 230 -6.90 1.13 12.72
N GLY A 231 -8.05 1.37 12.10
CA GLY A 231 -8.19 1.44 10.66
C GLY A 231 -9.41 2.26 10.28
N ARG A 232 -9.40 2.83 9.08
CA ARG A 232 -10.57 3.50 8.51
C ARG A 232 -11.03 2.70 7.31
N THR A 233 -12.29 2.30 7.30
CA THR A 233 -12.91 1.59 6.18
C THR A 233 -13.71 2.57 5.34
N ASP A 234 -13.50 2.57 4.03
CA ASP A 234 -14.13 3.56 3.17
C ASP A 234 -15.63 3.31 3.03
N PHE A 235 -16.03 2.05 2.86
CA PHE A 235 -17.43 1.70 2.66
C PHE A 235 -17.81 0.38 3.34
N LEU A 236 -18.58 0.48 4.42
CA LEU A 236 -19.09 -0.65 5.17
C LEU A 236 -20.58 -0.82 4.90
N ILE A 237 -20.97 -1.96 4.34
CA ILE A 237 -22.35 -2.21 3.93
C ILE A 237 -22.86 -3.58 4.37
N LYS A 238 -24.17 -3.66 4.59
CA LYS A 238 -24.93 -4.91 4.65
C LYS A 238 -25.71 -5.07 3.35
N ARG A 239 -25.63 -6.23 2.71
CA ARG A 239 -26.26 -6.48 1.41
C ARG A 239 -27.04 -7.80 1.43
N LYS A 240 -28.28 -7.78 0.92
CA LYS A 240 -29.14 -8.96 0.82
C LYS A 240 -28.96 -9.65 -0.54
N GLU A 241 -28.08 -10.66 -0.61
CA GLU A 241 -27.75 -11.43 -1.82
C GLU A 241 -28.14 -12.92 -1.69
N GLY A 242 -29.38 -13.19 -1.30
CA GLY A 242 -29.86 -14.54 -0.94
C GLY A 242 -29.41 -14.99 0.45
N ILE A 243 -28.13 -14.77 0.79
CA ILE A 243 -27.60 -14.76 2.16
C ILE A 243 -27.21 -13.32 2.49
N THR A 244 -27.45 -12.89 3.72
CA THR A 244 -27.02 -11.57 4.19
C THR A 244 -25.50 -11.49 4.24
N LYS A 245 -24.93 -10.47 3.58
CA LYS A 245 -23.49 -10.22 3.53
C LYS A 245 -23.15 -8.89 4.20
N TYR A 246 -22.14 -8.91 5.05
CA TYR A 246 -21.46 -7.74 5.59
C TYR A 246 -20.15 -7.54 4.82
N LEU A 247 -20.05 -6.45 4.08
CA LEU A 247 -18.94 -6.18 3.17
C LEU A 247 -18.15 -4.96 3.65
N ILE A 248 -16.84 -5.17 3.82
CA ILE A 248 -15.86 -4.15 4.19
C ILE A 248 -15.10 -3.79 2.92
N LEU A 249 -15.41 -2.62 2.35
CA LEU A 249 -14.97 -2.26 1.02
C LEU A 249 -14.05 -1.04 1.06
N ASP A 250 -12.98 -1.11 0.27
CA ASP A 250 -11.98 -0.05 0.13
C ASP A 250 -11.87 0.39 -1.33
N PHE A 251 -11.98 1.68 -1.60
CA PHE A 251 -11.94 2.23 -2.95
C PHE A 251 -10.49 2.31 -3.45
N LYS A 252 -10.27 1.82 -4.67
CA LYS A 252 -8.98 1.84 -5.35
C LYS A 252 -9.11 2.52 -6.71
N SER A 253 -8.21 3.49 -6.95
CA SER A 253 -8.10 4.19 -8.23
C SER A 253 -7.49 3.32 -9.33
N ASN A 254 -6.59 2.39 -8.97
CA ASN A 254 -5.96 1.49 -9.93
C ASN A 254 -6.87 0.28 -10.19
N PRO A 255 -7.38 0.10 -11.43
CA PRO A 255 -8.24 -1.02 -11.78
C PRO A 255 -7.56 -2.38 -11.61
N ASP A 256 -6.24 -2.47 -11.70
CA ASP A 256 -5.51 -3.74 -11.57
C ASP A 256 -5.26 -4.17 -10.13
N THR A 257 -5.71 -3.39 -9.14
CA THR A 257 -5.58 -3.76 -7.73
C THR A 257 -6.42 -5.00 -7.44
N THR A 258 -5.82 -6.04 -6.88
CA THR A 258 -6.53 -7.29 -6.53
C THR A 258 -6.14 -7.76 -5.14
N PRO A 259 -7.04 -8.43 -4.39
CA PRO A 259 -6.77 -8.86 -3.03
C PRO A 259 -6.00 -10.19 -2.91
N HIS A 260 -5.45 -10.72 -4.01
CA HIS A 260 -4.73 -12.01 -4.08
C HIS A 260 -5.40 -13.17 -3.29
N PRO A 261 -6.65 -13.55 -3.61
CA PRO A 261 -7.46 -14.47 -2.81
C PRO A 261 -6.79 -15.83 -2.55
N GLU A 262 -6.08 -16.38 -3.54
CA GLU A 262 -5.40 -17.67 -3.41
C GLU A 262 -4.17 -17.61 -2.50
N LYS A 263 -3.48 -16.47 -2.43
CA LYS A 263 -2.39 -16.28 -1.46
C LYS A 263 -2.94 -16.12 -0.05
N VAL A 264 -3.97 -15.27 0.12
CA VAL A 264 -4.60 -15.05 1.42
C VAL A 264 -5.17 -16.34 2.00
N LYS A 265 -5.75 -17.24 1.19
CA LYS A 265 -6.21 -18.57 1.67
C LYS A 265 -5.10 -19.40 2.34
N LYS A 266 -3.82 -19.19 1.98
CA LYS A 266 -2.71 -19.91 2.60
C LYS A 266 -2.52 -19.54 4.07
N ILE A 267 -3.01 -18.37 4.49
CA ILE A 267 -2.91 -17.90 5.88
C ILE A 267 -3.50 -18.89 6.89
N PHE A 268 -4.54 -19.63 6.49
CA PHE A 268 -5.26 -20.54 7.38
C PHE A 268 -4.47 -21.79 7.76
N ASN A 269 -3.46 -22.15 6.95
CA ASN A 269 -2.58 -23.28 7.20
C ASN A 269 -1.12 -22.83 7.41
N PHE A 270 -0.89 -21.52 7.51
CA PHE A 270 0.44 -20.96 7.67
C PHE A 270 0.89 -21.10 9.13
N SER A 271 2.09 -21.64 9.33
CA SER A 271 2.72 -21.72 10.65
C SER A 271 3.66 -20.54 10.80
N LEU A 272 3.52 -19.79 11.89
CA LEU A 272 4.37 -18.63 12.16
C LEU A 272 5.81 -19.10 12.41
N PRO A 273 6.83 -18.44 11.84
CA PRO A 273 8.23 -18.79 12.09
C PRO A 273 8.62 -18.55 13.56
N ASP A 274 9.50 -19.39 14.10
CA ASP A 274 10.03 -19.21 15.47
C ASP A 274 11.11 -18.11 15.59
N LYS A 275 11.63 -17.66 14.44
CA LYS A 275 12.74 -16.70 14.36
C LYS A 275 12.25 -15.31 13.96
N PHE A 276 12.99 -14.29 14.41
CA PHE A 276 12.74 -12.89 14.07
C PHE A 276 13.83 -12.33 13.15
N ASP A 277 14.15 -13.07 12.09
CA ASP A 277 15.17 -12.72 11.09
C ASP A 277 14.56 -12.21 9.77
N LYS A 278 15.41 -11.85 8.81
CA LYS A 278 15.00 -11.32 7.50
C LYS A 278 14.14 -12.32 6.72
N SER A 279 14.56 -13.59 6.66
CA SER A 279 13.87 -14.63 5.90
C SER A 279 12.45 -14.84 6.45
N SER A 280 12.33 -14.90 7.78
CA SER A 280 11.05 -15.09 8.45
C SER A 280 10.09 -13.93 8.20
N LEU A 281 10.60 -12.69 8.14
CA LEU A 281 9.79 -11.50 7.81
C LEU A 281 9.16 -11.60 6.43
N TYR A 282 9.95 -11.99 5.43
CA TYR A 282 9.49 -12.04 4.04
C TYR A 282 8.66 -13.28 3.74
N GLU A 283 8.87 -14.37 4.48
CA GLU A 283 7.93 -15.51 4.50
C GLU A 283 6.53 -15.07 4.95
N VAL A 284 6.45 -14.33 6.06
CA VAL A 284 5.19 -13.77 6.57
C VAL A 284 4.60 -12.73 5.60
N ALA A 285 5.43 -11.91 4.96
CA ALA A 285 4.95 -10.92 3.99
C ALA A 285 4.36 -11.59 2.73
N ASP A 286 4.95 -12.67 2.23
CA ASP A 286 4.56 -13.29 0.95
C ASP A 286 3.14 -13.87 0.96
N ILE A 287 2.64 -14.30 2.13
CA ILE A 287 1.27 -14.84 2.28
C ILE A 287 0.20 -13.82 1.88
N PHE A 288 0.53 -12.53 1.88
CA PHE A 288 -0.36 -11.43 1.54
C PHE A 288 -0.24 -10.91 0.11
N GLY A 289 0.66 -11.49 -0.69
CA GLY A 289 0.95 -11.04 -2.05
C GLY A 289 2.08 -10.03 -2.13
N SER A 290 2.64 -9.91 -3.34
CA SER A 290 3.84 -9.10 -3.60
C SER A 290 3.66 -7.61 -3.36
N ASP A 291 2.42 -7.13 -3.23
CA ASP A 291 2.11 -5.73 -2.94
C ASP A 291 1.45 -5.54 -1.57
N LEU A 292 1.36 -6.58 -0.73
CA LEU A 292 0.66 -6.62 0.56
C LEU A 292 -0.81 -6.20 0.53
N SER A 293 -1.44 -6.15 -0.64
CA SER A 293 -2.86 -5.79 -0.77
C SER A 293 -3.78 -6.76 0.00
N GLY A 294 -3.39 -8.03 0.14
CA GLY A 294 -4.07 -9.00 0.99
C GLY A 294 -4.01 -8.66 2.48
N PHE A 295 -2.90 -8.07 2.95
CA PHE A 295 -2.77 -7.65 4.35
C PHE A 295 -3.75 -6.53 4.68
N GLN A 296 -3.87 -5.54 3.78
CA GLN A 296 -4.78 -4.41 3.97
C GLN A 296 -6.20 -4.86 4.32
N LEU A 297 -6.78 -5.72 3.48
CA LEU A 297 -8.17 -6.13 3.65
C LEU A 297 -8.36 -7.12 4.80
N THR A 298 -7.40 -8.01 5.03
CA THR A 298 -7.46 -8.94 6.18
C THR A 298 -7.30 -8.22 7.52
N PHE A 299 -6.53 -7.12 7.57
CA PHE A 299 -6.45 -6.27 8.74
C PHE A 299 -7.79 -5.59 9.05
N TYR A 300 -8.44 -4.98 8.05
CA TYR A 300 -9.78 -4.38 8.25
C TYR A 300 -10.84 -5.44 8.57
N TYR A 301 -10.75 -6.60 7.93
CA TYR A 301 -11.57 -7.76 8.26
C TYR A 301 -11.45 -8.11 9.74
N TYR A 302 -10.23 -8.24 10.26
CA TYR A 302 -9.98 -8.56 11.66
C TYR A 302 -10.57 -7.51 12.60
N LEU A 303 -10.34 -6.22 12.34
CA LEU A 303 -10.88 -5.13 13.16
C LEU A 303 -12.41 -5.16 13.23
N PHE A 304 -13.06 -5.41 12.09
CA PHE A 304 -14.51 -5.54 12.03
C PHE A 304 -14.99 -6.81 12.75
N TYR A 305 -14.37 -7.96 12.47
CA TYR A 305 -14.77 -9.26 13.01
C TYR A 305 -14.73 -9.30 14.54
N GLN A 306 -13.69 -8.72 15.15
CA GLN A 306 -13.56 -8.61 16.60
C GLN A 306 -14.61 -7.69 17.24
N GLN A 307 -15.24 -6.84 16.44
CA GLN A 307 -16.28 -5.90 16.87
C GLN A 307 -17.64 -6.20 16.24
N LYS A 308 -17.82 -7.39 15.64
CA LYS A 308 -18.97 -7.71 14.79
C LYS A 308 -20.32 -7.52 15.50
N GLU A 309 -20.39 -7.73 16.82
CA GLU A 309 -21.59 -7.53 17.63
C GLU A 309 -22.09 -6.07 17.64
N LYS A 310 -21.23 -5.10 17.28
CA LYS A 310 -21.62 -3.69 17.13
C LYS A 310 -22.35 -3.41 15.82
N PHE A 311 -22.23 -4.29 14.83
CA PHE A 311 -22.66 -4.06 13.45
C PHE A 311 -23.68 -5.08 12.96
N ILE A 312 -23.56 -6.32 13.42
CA ILE A 312 -24.42 -7.43 13.05
C ILE A 312 -25.59 -7.45 14.03
N SER A 313 -26.80 -7.34 13.49
CA SER A 313 -28.04 -7.22 14.26
C SER A 313 -28.89 -8.49 14.21
N GLU A 314 -28.56 -9.40 13.29
CA GLU A 314 -29.16 -10.72 13.16
C GLU A 314 -28.88 -11.52 14.43
N GLY A 315 -29.86 -12.32 14.86
CA GLY A 315 -29.66 -13.23 15.98
C GLY A 315 -28.56 -14.24 15.66
N ASN A 316 -27.90 -14.77 16.71
CA ASN A 316 -26.79 -15.73 16.61
C ASN A 316 -27.09 -16.99 15.77
N GLU A 317 -28.36 -17.26 15.46
CA GLU A 317 -28.81 -18.42 14.68
C GLU A 317 -28.81 -18.19 13.16
N GLU A 318 -28.84 -16.93 12.70
CA GLU A 318 -28.83 -16.62 11.26
C GLU A 318 -27.39 -16.63 10.71
N PHE A 319 -27.16 -17.42 9.67
CA PHE A 319 -25.85 -17.46 9.03
C PHE A 319 -25.64 -16.24 8.13
N VAL A 320 -24.67 -15.40 8.49
CA VAL A 320 -24.24 -14.24 7.70
C VAL A 320 -22.84 -14.45 7.14
N ILE A 321 -22.56 -13.81 6.01
CA ILE A 321 -21.23 -13.79 5.40
C ILE A 321 -20.54 -12.46 5.70
N ILE A 322 -19.36 -12.47 6.32
CA ILE A 322 -18.50 -11.28 6.46
C ILE A 322 -17.39 -11.40 5.41
N ASN A 323 -17.20 -10.38 4.58
CA ASN A 323 -16.13 -10.36 3.58
C ASN A 323 -15.50 -8.97 3.47
N ALA A 324 -14.29 -8.92 2.93
CA ALA A 324 -13.61 -7.67 2.60
C ALA A 324 -13.27 -7.64 1.11
N GLY A 325 -13.15 -6.46 0.52
CA GLY A 325 -12.85 -6.33 -0.89
C GLY A 325 -12.40 -4.92 -1.30
N PHE A 326 -11.84 -4.85 -2.50
CA PHE A 326 -11.64 -3.57 -3.17
C PHE A 326 -12.82 -3.26 -4.06
N ILE A 327 -13.21 -1.98 -4.07
CA ILE A 327 -13.99 -1.39 -5.15
C ILE A 327 -13.00 -0.70 -6.07
N THR A 328 -12.87 -1.17 -7.31
CA THR A 328 -12.14 -0.54 -8.39
C THR A 328 -13.15 -0.02 -9.42
N PRO A 329 -13.70 1.20 -9.26
CA PRO A 329 -14.75 1.72 -10.15
C PRO A 329 -14.31 1.75 -11.63
N SER A 330 -13.00 1.90 -11.88
CA SER A 330 -12.41 1.91 -13.22
C SER A 330 -12.21 0.51 -13.82
N ASP A 331 -12.42 -0.58 -13.07
CA ASP A 331 -12.53 -1.93 -13.65
C ASP A 331 -13.96 -2.14 -14.13
N PHE A 332 -14.14 -1.94 -15.44
CA PHE A 332 -15.46 -1.98 -16.07
C PHE A 332 -16.08 -3.37 -16.18
N LYS A 333 -15.34 -4.44 -15.86
CA LYS A 333 -15.87 -5.81 -15.91
C LYS A 333 -16.21 -6.30 -14.52
N LYS A 334 -15.33 -6.04 -13.55
CA LYS A 334 -15.46 -6.56 -12.19
C LYS A 334 -15.01 -5.49 -11.18
N PRO A 335 -15.85 -4.49 -10.91
CA PRO A 335 -15.49 -3.39 -10.02
C PRO A 335 -15.37 -3.84 -8.55
N GLU A 336 -16.09 -4.88 -8.12
CA GLU A 336 -15.94 -5.43 -6.76
C GLU A 336 -15.07 -6.70 -6.74
N LYS A 337 -13.97 -6.65 -5.98
CA LYS A 337 -12.95 -7.72 -5.89
C LYS A 337 -12.75 -8.15 -4.45
N PHE A 338 -13.23 -9.34 -4.11
CA PHE A 338 -13.24 -9.84 -2.73
C PHE A 338 -12.03 -10.68 -2.36
N VAL A 339 -11.61 -10.59 -1.09
CA VAL A 339 -10.55 -11.42 -0.49
C VAL A 339 -10.95 -12.90 -0.53
N PHE A 340 -12.20 -13.20 -0.18
CA PHE A 340 -12.71 -14.57 -0.15
C PHE A 340 -13.75 -14.78 -1.25
N ASN A 341 -13.46 -15.68 -2.19
CA ASN A 341 -14.39 -16.14 -3.21
C ASN A 341 -14.79 -17.59 -2.87
N ILE A 342 -15.70 -17.72 -1.89
CA ILE A 342 -16.08 -18.99 -1.27
C ILE A 342 -17.59 -19.19 -1.36
N HIS A 343 -17.98 -20.41 -1.69
CA HIS A 343 -19.39 -20.79 -1.86
C HIS A 343 -19.89 -21.75 -0.77
N SER A 344 -18.98 -22.42 -0.05
CA SER A 344 -19.35 -23.41 0.96
C SER A 344 -19.43 -22.80 2.37
N ARG A 345 -20.47 -23.16 3.14
CA ARG A 345 -20.65 -22.70 4.52
C ARG A 345 -19.51 -23.15 5.43
N GLY A 346 -18.99 -24.37 5.24
CA GLY A 346 -17.91 -24.93 6.06
C GLY A 346 -16.59 -24.16 5.94
N GLU A 347 -16.27 -23.63 4.76
CA GLU A 347 -15.07 -22.80 4.58
C GLU A 347 -15.19 -21.45 5.29
N TRP A 348 -16.37 -20.82 5.29
CA TRP A 348 -16.62 -19.60 6.07
C TRP A 348 -16.40 -19.82 7.57
N THR A 349 -16.81 -20.97 8.11
CA THR A 349 -16.55 -21.33 9.51
C THR A 349 -15.06 -21.40 9.83
N LYS A 350 -14.22 -21.91 8.91
CA LYS A 350 -12.75 -21.90 9.06
C LYS A 350 -12.19 -20.48 9.09
N ILE A 351 -12.67 -19.61 8.20
CA ILE A 351 -12.26 -18.19 8.17
C ILE A 351 -12.58 -17.53 9.51
N TYR A 352 -13.81 -17.68 9.99
CA TYR A 352 -14.25 -17.09 11.25
C TYR A 352 -13.45 -17.60 12.45
N SER A 353 -13.16 -18.90 12.48
CA SER A 353 -12.30 -19.49 13.49
C SER A 353 -10.89 -18.88 13.49
N TYR A 354 -10.30 -18.67 12.31
CA TYR A 354 -8.99 -18.05 12.19
C TYR A 354 -8.98 -16.59 12.65
N PHE A 355 -9.97 -15.79 12.24
CA PHE A 355 -10.03 -14.37 12.64
C PHE A 355 -10.43 -14.17 14.10
N LYS A 356 -10.92 -15.20 14.80
CA LYS A 356 -11.18 -15.17 16.24
C LYS A 356 -9.88 -15.06 17.04
N SER A 357 -8.82 -15.77 16.65
CA SER A 357 -7.53 -15.78 17.38
C SER A 357 -6.30 -15.81 16.49
N GLY A 358 -6.24 -16.62 15.44
CA GLY A 358 -5.03 -16.78 14.61
C GLY A 358 -4.49 -15.49 14.00
N PHE A 359 -5.36 -14.56 13.57
CA PHE A 359 -4.88 -13.26 13.07
C PHE A 359 -4.26 -12.39 14.17
N LYS A 360 -4.69 -12.52 15.43
CA LYS A 360 -4.07 -11.85 16.58
C LYS A 360 -2.64 -12.35 16.77
N ASP A 361 -2.43 -13.66 16.71
CA ASP A 361 -1.12 -14.29 16.84
C ASP A 361 -0.15 -13.80 15.74
N LEU A 362 -0.67 -13.63 14.52
CA LEU A 362 0.09 -13.06 13.42
C LEU A 362 0.47 -11.59 13.66
N ILE A 363 -0.46 -10.77 14.15
CA ILE A 363 -0.15 -9.37 14.50
C ILE A 363 0.88 -9.31 15.63
N GLU A 364 0.75 -10.15 16.65
CA GLU A 364 1.72 -10.27 17.74
C GLU A 364 3.10 -10.65 17.24
N TRP A 365 3.16 -11.63 16.33
CA TRP A 365 4.42 -12.02 15.71
C TRP A 365 5.08 -10.85 14.97
N ILE A 366 4.32 -10.11 14.16
CA ILE A 366 4.87 -8.97 13.40
C ILE A 366 5.36 -7.87 14.36
N LEU A 367 4.60 -7.55 15.42
CA LEU A 367 5.00 -6.56 16.41
C LEU A 367 6.25 -7.01 17.19
N ASN A 368 6.34 -8.30 17.51
CA ASN A 368 7.55 -8.87 18.11
C ASN A 368 8.73 -8.85 17.15
N HIS A 369 8.53 -9.10 15.85
CA HIS A 369 9.58 -8.95 14.85
C HIS A 369 10.12 -7.52 14.79
N ILE A 370 9.20 -6.53 14.79
CA ILE A 370 9.54 -5.10 14.87
C ILE A 370 10.44 -4.81 16.07
N ILE A 371 10.20 -5.40 17.24
CA ILE A 371 10.98 -5.16 18.45
C ILE A 371 12.28 -5.99 18.48
N ILE A 372 12.18 -7.30 18.27
CA ILE A 372 13.24 -8.29 18.56
C ILE A 372 14.31 -8.32 17.47
N SER A 373 13.96 -8.14 16.19
CA SER A 373 14.91 -8.35 15.09
C SER A 373 16.16 -7.49 15.27
N ASP A 374 17.31 -8.03 14.87
CA ASP A 374 18.62 -7.39 15.05
C ASP A 374 18.78 -6.14 14.17
N LYS A 375 18.07 -6.07 13.05
CA LYS A 375 18.14 -4.99 12.07
C LYS A 375 16.77 -4.55 11.58
N PHE A 376 16.73 -3.32 11.10
CA PHE A 376 15.74 -2.86 10.13
C PHE A 376 16.19 -3.32 8.74
N TYR A 377 15.60 -4.38 8.19
CA TYR A 377 16.05 -4.97 6.93
C TYR A 377 15.69 -4.14 5.69
N PHE A 378 16.58 -4.17 4.68
CA PHE A 378 16.26 -3.72 3.33
C PHE A 378 15.28 -4.69 2.64
N PRO A 379 14.43 -4.18 1.72
CA PRO A 379 13.50 -5.01 0.98
C PRO A 379 14.24 -6.06 0.14
N GLU A 380 13.65 -7.26 0.00
CA GLU A 380 14.12 -8.24 -0.98
C GLU A 380 13.85 -7.79 -2.42
N ASP A 381 12.82 -6.97 -2.62
CA ASP A 381 12.39 -6.52 -3.93
C ASP A 381 12.67 -5.02 -4.12
N ASP A 382 13.68 -4.73 -4.95
CA ASP A 382 14.08 -3.36 -5.30
C ASP A 382 12.98 -2.56 -6.03
N ARG A 383 11.89 -3.20 -6.51
CA ARG A 383 10.72 -2.48 -7.05
C ARG A 383 10.12 -1.54 -6.02
N PHE A 384 10.16 -1.88 -4.73
CA PHE A 384 9.71 -0.99 -3.65
C PHE A 384 10.58 0.27 -3.51
N CYS A 385 11.83 0.23 -3.99
CA CYS A 385 12.76 1.36 -3.92
C CYS A 385 12.61 2.33 -5.10
N LYS A 386 11.91 1.97 -6.18
CA LYS A 386 11.82 2.78 -7.41
C LYS A 386 11.30 4.20 -7.15
N PHE A 387 10.24 4.31 -6.35
CA PHE A 387 9.57 5.58 -6.02
C PHE A 387 9.67 5.95 -4.54
N CYS A 388 10.56 5.30 -3.78
CA CYS A 388 10.74 5.55 -2.36
C CYS A 388 11.29 6.97 -2.10
N GLU A 389 10.64 7.70 -1.20
CA GLU A 389 10.98 9.05 -0.77
C GLU A 389 12.31 9.11 0.01
N TYR A 390 12.75 7.99 0.59
CA TYR A 390 14.01 7.87 1.32
C TYR A 390 15.14 7.26 0.48
N LYS A 391 15.01 7.21 -0.85
CA LYS A 391 16.00 6.56 -1.73
C LYS A 391 17.42 7.11 -1.55
N SER A 392 17.57 8.43 -1.39
CA SER A 392 18.88 9.06 -1.23
C SER A 392 19.58 8.66 0.08
N PRO A 393 18.99 8.85 1.28
CA PRO A 393 19.62 8.39 2.52
C PRO A 393 19.79 6.86 2.57
N CYS A 394 18.84 6.10 2.00
CA CYS A 394 18.90 4.64 1.92
C CYS A 394 20.16 4.14 1.20
N LYS A 395 20.53 4.74 0.06
CA LYS A 395 21.76 4.37 -0.66
C LYS A 395 23.01 4.53 0.19
N ASN A 396 23.09 5.58 1.00
CA ASN A 396 24.25 5.79 1.86
C ASN A 396 24.35 4.71 2.94
N TYR A 397 23.24 4.35 3.59
CA TYR A 397 23.23 3.27 4.59
C TYR A 397 23.47 1.88 3.98
N LYS A 398 23.10 1.68 2.71
CA LYS A 398 23.25 0.39 2.04
C LYS A 398 24.71 0.06 1.71
N TYR A 399 25.53 1.08 1.44
CA TYR A 399 26.88 0.90 0.91
C TYR A 399 28.00 1.59 1.73
N LEU A 400 27.75 2.73 2.37
CA LEU A 400 28.80 3.57 2.97
C LEU A 400 28.94 3.45 4.48
N PHE A 401 27.82 3.27 5.20
CA PHE A 401 27.79 3.26 6.67
C PHE A 401 27.71 1.88 7.22
#